data_AF-A0A2D4KKK2-F1
#
_entry.id   AF-A0A2D4KKK2-F1
#
_cell.length_a   1.000
_cell.length_b   1.000
_cell.length_c   1.000
_cell.angle_alpha   90.00
_cell.angle_beta   90.00
_cell.angle_gamma   90.00
#
_symmetry.space_group_name_H-M   'P 1'
#
loop_
_entity.id
_entity.type
_entity.pdbx_description
1 polymer ?
#
loop_
_entity_poly.entity_id
_entity_poly.type
_entity_poly.pdbx_seq_one_letter_code
_entity_poly.pdbx_strand_id
1 'polypeptide(L)'
;MAYKKLPRKTHRGLRKVACIGAWHPARVAFSVARAGQKGYHHRTEINKKIYKIGQGYQIKDSKLIKNNASTEYDQSDKSINPLGGFVHYGEVTHDFIMLKGCVVGTKKRVLTLRKSLLVQTKRRALEKIVLKFIDTTSKFGHGRFQTAEEKKAFMGPLKKDRIAKEETA
;
A
#
# COMPACT_ATOMS: atom_id res chain seq x y z
N MET A 1 -6.94 -2.02 21.99
CA MET A 1 -6.21 -2.44 23.20
C MET A 1 -6.00 -3.94 23.13
N ALA A 2 -4.80 -4.43 23.44
CA ALA A 2 -4.51 -5.84 23.55
C ALA A 2 -4.28 -6.17 25.03
N TYR A 3 -5.00 -7.16 25.57
CA TYR A 3 -4.74 -7.72 26.90
C TYR A 3 -3.92 -9.01 26.73
N LYS A 4 -3.17 -9.38 27.78
CA LYS A 4 -2.41 -10.64 27.79
C LYS A 4 -3.38 -11.83 27.83
N LYS A 5 -3.18 -12.80 26.94
CA LYS A 5 -3.92 -14.07 26.92
C LYS A 5 -3.68 -14.83 28.24
N LEU A 6 -4.73 -15.37 28.84
CA LEU A 6 -4.64 -16.17 30.06
C LEU A 6 -3.99 -17.54 29.80
N PRO A 7 -3.51 -18.25 30.83
CA PRO A 7 -2.94 -19.58 30.69
C PRO A 7 -3.84 -20.56 29.95
N ARG A 8 -3.23 -21.55 29.28
CA ARG A 8 -3.95 -22.56 28.48
C ARG A 8 -5.04 -23.29 29.27
N LYS A 9 -4.79 -23.58 30.56
CA LYS A 9 -5.69 -24.34 31.44
C LYS A 9 -6.77 -23.48 32.12
N THR A 10 -6.96 -22.21 31.73
CA THR A 10 -8.01 -21.38 32.31
C THR A 10 -9.40 -21.90 31.96
N HIS A 11 -10.18 -22.23 32.98
CA HIS A 11 -11.57 -22.64 32.83
C HIS A 11 -12.43 -21.47 32.31
N ARG A 12 -13.41 -21.77 31.44
CA ARG A 12 -14.31 -20.79 30.77
C ARG A 12 -13.55 -19.77 29.92
N GLY A 13 -12.58 -20.24 29.15
CA GLY A 13 -11.91 -19.47 28.10
C GLY A 13 -10.80 -18.54 28.60
N LEU A 14 -9.79 -18.36 27.74
CA LEU A 14 -8.52 -17.70 28.07
C LEU A 14 -8.33 -16.35 27.34
N ARG A 15 -9.25 -15.99 26.44
CA ARG A 15 -9.24 -14.74 25.67
C ARG A 15 -10.19 -13.74 26.34
N LYS A 16 -9.86 -13.36 27.57
CA LYS A 16 -10.64 -12.40 28.37
C LYS A 16 -9.71 -11.63 29.32
N VAL A 17 -10.20 -10.49 29.79
CA VAL A 17 -9.62 -9.82 30.96
C VAL A 17 -10.03 -10.60 32.20
N ALA A 18 -9.10 -10.87 33.12
CA ALA A 18 -9.39 -11.65 34.32
C ALA A 18 -10.17 -10.83 35.37
N CYS A 19 -9.57 -9.76 35.90
CA CYS A 19 -10.21 -8.86 36.86
C CYS A 19 -10.65 -7.56 36.14
N ILE A 20 -11.92 -7.16 36.32
CA ILE A 20 -12.53 -5.99 35.64
C ILE A 20 -12.70 -4.77 36.55
N GLY A 21 -12.26 -4.85 37.81
CA GLY A 21 -12.37 -3.78 38.79
C GLY A 21 -12.22 -4.30 40.22
N ALA A 22 -11.94 -3.40 41.17
CA ALA A 22 -12.01 -3.70 42.59
C ALA A 22 -13.47 -3.74 43.08
N TRP A 23 -13.69 -4.15 44.33
CA TRP A 23 -15.03 -4.16 44.94
C TRP A 23 -15.61 -2.74 45.03
N HIS A 24 -14.81 -1.80 45.53
CA HIS A 24 -15.16 -0.38 45.62
C HIS A 24 -14.22 0.40 44.70
N PRO A 25 -14.73 1.18 43.73
CA PRO A 25 -16.14 1.49 43.46
C PRO A 25 -16.93 0.31 42.86
N ALA A 26 -18.19 0.14 43.27
CA ALA A 26 -19.09 -0.94 42.86
C ALA A 26 -19.65 -0.76 41.44
N ARG A 27 -18.77 -0.48 40.47
CA ARG A 27 -19.08 -0.32 39.05
C ARG A 27 -17.87 -0.66 38.19
N VAL A 28 -18.11 -1.15 36.98
CA VAL A 28 -17.03 -1.34 36.01
C VAL A 28 -16.66 0.01 35.39
N ALA A 29 -15.39 0.39 35.44
CA ALA A 29 -14.91 1.65 34.88
C ALA A 29 -14.88 1.62 33.34
N PHE A 30 -15.12 2.77 32.71
CA PHE A 30 -15.08 2.91 31.25
C PHE A 30 -13.69 2.67 30.63
N SER A 31 -12.63 2.86 31.43
CA SER A 31 -11.24 2.65 31.04
C SER A 31 -10.86 1.17 30.91
N VAL A 32 -11.66 0.26 31.48
CA VAL A 32 -11.42 -1.19 31.45
C VAL A 32 -11.61 -1.72 30.04
N ALA A 33 -10.64 -2.50 29.56
CA ALA A 33 -10.72 -3.10 28.24
C ALA A 33 -11.89 -4.10 28.14
N ARG A 34 -12.81 -3.88 27.21
CA ARG A 34 -13.95 -4.77 26.92
C ARG A 34 -13.97 -5.16 25.44
N ALA A 35 -14.63 -6.29 25.14
CA ALA A 35 -14.92 -6.67 23.77
C ALA A 35 -15.97 -5.72 23.16
N GLY A 36 -15.84 -5.45 21.87
CA GLY A 36 -16.70 -4.52 21.13
C GLY A 36 -16.15 -4.29 19.73
N GLN A 37 -16.65 -3.25 19.07
CA GLN A 37 -16.25 -2.90 17.70
C GLN A 37 -14.74 -2.66 17.60
N LYS A 38 -14.10 -3.31 16.63
CA LYS A 38 -12.69 -3.12 16.30
C LYS A 38 -12.52 -2.88 14.81
N GLY A 39 -12.39 -1.61 14.44
CA GLY A 39 -12.17 -1.19 13.06
C GLY A 39 -13.25 -0.25 12.56
N TYR A 40 -13.06 0.28 11.35
CA TYR A 40 -13.94 1.29 10.75
C TYR A 40 -14.07 2.57 11.60
N HIS A 41 -13.01 2.93 12.32
CA HIS A 41 -12.99 4.18 13.07
C HIS A 41 -12.43 5.32 12.22
N HIS A 42 -12.98 6.52 12.38
CA HIS A 42 -12.39 7.74 11.80
C HIS A 42 -11.02 8.01 12.45
N ARG A 43 -10.00 8.29 11.64
CA ARG A 43 -8.61 8.53 12.09
C ARG A 43 -7.99 9.63 11.26
N THR A 44 -7.11 10.40 11.91
CA THR A 44 -6.28 11.41 11.25
C THR A 44 -4.83 11.09 11.54
N GLU A 45 -4.05 10.86 10.49
CA GLU A 45 -2.61 10.67 10.59
C GLU A 45 -1.91 11.90 10.02
N ILE A 46 -0.92 12.42 10.74
CA ILE A 46 -0.20 13.64 10.37
C ILE A 46 1.19 13.32 9.81
N ASN A 47 1.80 14.29 9.13
CA ASN A 47 3.19 14.25 8.67
C ASN A 47 3.51 13.08 7.72
N LYS A 48 2.57 12.71 6.85
CA LYS A 48 2.82 11.80 5.72
C LYS A 48 3.51 12.57 4.59
N LYS A 49 4.79 12.29 4.39
CA LYS A 49 5.62 12.97 3.38
C LYS A 49 5.24 12.48 1.98
N ILE A 50 5.02 13.42 1.06
CA ILE A 50 4.84 13.12 -0.37
C ILE A 50 6.22 12.87 -0.97
N TYR A 51 6.38 11.76 -1.68
CA TYR A 51 7.60 11.40 -2.40
C TYR A 51 7.50 11.73 -3.89
N LYS A 52 6.33 11.55 -4.49
CA LYS A 52 6.11 11.84 -5.91
C LYS A 52 4.65 12.24 -6.11
N ILE A 53 4.43 13.26 -6.93
CA ILE A 53 3.15 13.52 -7.58
C ILE A 53 3.34 13.00 -9.00
N GLY A 54 2.71 11.87 -9.31
CA GLY A 54 2.85 11.21 -10.59
C GLY A 54 1.75 11.63 -11.53
N GLN A 55 2.11 11.84 -12.80
CA GLN A 55 1.15 12.12 -13.85
C GLN A 55 0.46 10.82 -14.28
N GLY A 56 -0.82 10.94 -14.63
CA GLY A 56 -1.58 9.90 -15.29
C GLY A 56 -1.03 9.58 -16.69
N TYR A 57 -1.69 8.64 -17.36
CA TYR A 57 -1.39 8.30 -18.74
C TYR A 57 -1.78 9.46 -19.64
N GLN A 58 -0.86 9.87 -20.50
CA GLN A 58 -1.04 10.99 -21.41
C GLN A 58 -0.86 10.52 -22.84
N ILE A 59 -1.66 11.05 -23.76
CA ILE A 59 -1.48 10.84 -25.19
C ILE A 59 -0.71 12.03 -25.73
N LYS A 60 0.49 11.79 -26.24
CA LYS A 60 1.29 12.80 -26.92
C LYS A 60 1.71 12.22 -28.27
N ASP A 61 1.53 12.98 -29.34
CA ASP A 61 1.92 12.57 -30.70
C ASP A 61 1.31 11.20 -31.09
N SER A 62 0.04 10.99 -30.76
CA SER A 62 -0.71 9.73 -30.95
C SER A 62 -0.12 8.50 -30.24
N LYS A 63 0.87 8.68 -29.35
CA LYS A 63 1.46 7.63 -28.52
C LYS A 63 1.04 7.81 -27.06
N LEU A 64 0.66 6.69 -26.44
CA LEU A 64 0.32 6.64 -25.03
C LEU A 64 1.60 6.59 -24.18
N ILE A 65 1.89 7.67 -23.46
CA ILE A 65 2.98 7.78 -22.51
C ILE A 65 2.49 7.30 -21.15
N LYS A 66 3.08 6.21 -20.65
CA LYS A 66 2.70 5.53 -19.39
C LYS A 66 3.87 5.39 -18.40
N ASN A 67 5.03 5.98 -18.70
CA ASN A 67 6.29 5.82 -17.97
C ASN A 67 6.34 6.57 -16.61
N ASN A 68 5.24 6.59 -15.86
CA ASN A 68 5.12 7.37 -14.63
C ASN A 68 5.90 6.81 -13.42
N ALA A 69 6.49 5.61 -13.51
CA ALA A 69 7.43 5.07 -12.53
C ALA A 69 8.91 5.16 -12.96
N SER A 70 9.19 5.73 -14.13
CA SER A 70 10.56 6.10 -14.50
C SER A 70 11.12 7.16 -13.55
N THR A 71 12.44 7.13 -13.39
CA THR A 71 13.21 8.12 -12.62
C THR A 71 14.45 8.53 -13.41
N GLU A 72 15.13 9.60 -12.99
CA GLU A 72 16.37 10.05 -13.67
C GLU A 72 17.46 8.96 -13.72
N TYR A 73 17.49 8.09 -12.70
CA TYR A 73 18.46 7.00 -12.55
C TYR A 73 18.00 5.68 -13.17
N ASP A 74 16.72 5.56 -13.51
CA ASP A 74 16.09 4.36 -14.07
C ASP A 74 15.11 4.78 -15.16
N GLN A 75 15.61 4.78 -16.39
CA GLN A 75 14.91 5.23 -17.59
C GLN A 75 14.03 4.15 -18.23
N SER A 76 13.77 3.04 -17.52
CA SER A 76 12.88 1.98 -17.99
C SER A 76 11.49 2.54 -18.31
N ASP A 77 10.90 2.17 -19.46
CA ASP A 77 9.51 2.52 -19.80
C ASP A 77 8.52 1.66 -18.99
N LYS A 78 8.33 2.05 -17.73
CA LYS A 78 7.43 1.37 -16.79
C LYS A 78 6.47 2.34 -16.11
N SER A 79 5.23 1.87 -15.97
CA SER A 79 4.21 2.53 -15.18
C SER A 79 4.31 2.16 -13.70
N ILE A 80 3.64 2.91 -12.84
CA ILE A 80 3.51 2.66 -11.40
C ILE A 80 2.75 1.36 -11.11
N ASN A 81 2.00 0.85 -12.09
CA ASN A 81 1.27 -0.39 -11.95
C ASN A 81 2.25 -1.57 -11.92
N PRO A 82 2.21 -2.40 -10.87
CA PRO A 82 3.01 -3.60 -10.83
C PRO A 82 2.53 -4.61 -11.88
N LEU A 83 3.35 -5.61 -12.20
CA LEU A 83 2.94 -6.71 -13.07
C LEU A 83 1.64 -7.37 -12.57
N GLY A 84 0.59 -7.32 -13.40
CA GLY A 84 -0.76 -7.82 -13.06
C GLY A 84 -1.65 -6.82 -12.31
N GLY A 85 -1.22 -5.56 -12.16
CA GLY A 85 -1.97 -4.49 -11.51
C GLY A 85 -1.94 -4.54 -9.98
N PHE A 86 -2.50 -3.51 -9.34
CA PHE A 86 -2.60 -3.48 -7.89
C PHE A 86 -3.66 -4.48 -7.41
N VAL A 87 -3.23 -5.48 -6.64
CA VAL A 87 -4.09 -6.56 -6.11
C VAL A 87 -5.32 -5.98 -5.41
N HIS A 88 -6.53 -6.39 -5.80
CA HIS A 88 -7.82 -5.89 -5.29
C HIS A 88 -8.08 -4.38 -5.48
N TYR A 89 -7.33 -3.70 -6.35
CA TYR A 89 -7.59 -2.32 -6.75
C TYR A 89 -7.86 -2.24 -8.26
N GLY A 90 -6.87 -2.61 -9.07
CA GLY A 90 -6.87 -2.44 -10.53
C GLY A 90 -5.65 -1.66 -10.99
N GLU A 91 -5.81 -0.93 -12.09
CA GLU A 91 -4.76 -0.10 -12.67
C GLU A 91 -4.94 1.38 -12.29
N VAL A 92 -3.84 2.05 -11.99
CA VAL A 92 -3.75 3.49 -11.76
C VAL A 92 -3.35 4.15 -13.08
N THR A 93 -4.32 4.77 -13.74
CA THR A 93 -4.15 5.45 -15.04
C THR A 93 -4.17 6.98 -14.91
N HIS A 94 -4.60 7.50 -13.77
CA HIS A 94 -4.73 8.94 -13.52
C HIS A 94 -3.60 9.44 -12.61
N ASP A 95 -3.60 10.74 -12.35
CA ASP A 95 -2.67 11.38 -11.43
C ASP A 95 -2.73 10.71 -10.05
N PHE A 96 -1.56 10.57 -9.43
CA PHE A 96 -1.43 9.89 -8.15
C PHE A 96 -0.42 10.57 -7.24
N ILE A 97 -0.53 10.27 -5.95
CA ILE A 97 0.39 10.73 -4.93
C ILE A 97 1.03 9.52 -4.27
N MET A 98 2.36 9.46 -4.30
CA MET A 98 3.15 8.48 -3.56
C MET A 98 3.47 9.04 -2.18
N LEU A 99 2.89 8.44 -1.13
CA LEU A 99 3.14 8.81 0.26
C LEU A 99 4.15 7.87 0.92
N LYS A 100 4.96 8.42 1.82
CA LYS A 100 5.88 7.63 2.66
C LYS A 100 5.11 6.77 3.67
N GLY A 101 5.31 5.46 3.59
CA GLY A 101 4.79 4.49 4.57
C GLY A 101 3.33 4.10 4.33
N CYS A 102 2.69 3.52 5.34
CA CYS A 102 1.29 3.10 5.28
C CYS A 102 0.33 4.28 5.54
N VAL A 103 -0.93 4.12 5.12
CA VAL A 103 -2.05 5.01 5.43
C VAL A 103 -3.23 4.15 5.89
N VAL A 104 -4.11 4.72 6.72
CA VAL A 104 -5.34 4.06 7.14
C VAL A 104 -6.21 3.71 5.95
N GLY A 105 -6.86 2.55 5.99
CA GLY A 105 -7.84 2.18 4.99
C GLY A 105 -7.61 0.83 4.34
N THR A 106 -8.66 0.29 3.75
CA THR A 106 -8.55 -0.80 2.78
C THR A 106 -8.29 -0.20 1.39
N LYS A 107 -7.85 -1.03 0.45
CA LYS A 107 -7.76 -0.65 -0.97
C LYS A 107 -9.14 -0.17 -1.47
N LYS A 108 -9.16 0.73 -2.46
CA LYS A 108 -10.37 1.40 -3.00
C LYS A 108 -11.09 2.34 -2.02
N ARG A 109 -10.57 2.57 -0.82
CA ARG A 109 -11.14 3.53 0.14
C ARG A 109 -10.76 4.97 -0.23
N VAL A 110 -11.75 5.85 -0.23
CA VAL A 110 -11.52 7.30 -0.35
C VAL A 110 -10.72 7.82 0.84
N LEU A 111 -9.74 8.69 0.57
CA LEU A 111 -8.90 9.32 1.57
C LEU A 111 -8.91 10.83 1.38
N THR A 112 -9.10 11.57 2.47
CA THR A 112 -9.03 13.03 2.46
C THR A 112 -7.60 13.48 2.77
N LEU A 113 -6.99 14.21 1.85
CA LEU A 113 -5.69 14.83 2.05
C LEU A 113 -5.88 16.29 2.49
N ARG A 114 -5.23 16.68 3.57
CA ARG A 114 -5.26 18.06 4.11
C ARG A 114 -3.85 18.58 4.21
N LYS A 115 -3.65 19.87 3.90
CA LYS A 115 -2.39 20.57 4.21
C LYS A 115 -2.11 20.49 5.73
N SER A 116 -0.82 20.48 6.08
CA SER A 116 -0.42 20.46 7.49
C SER A 116 -0.86 21.74 8.18
N LEU A 117 -1.34 21.61 9.43
CA LEU A 117 -1.64 22.76 10.30
C LEU A 117 -0.41 23.25 11.06
N LEU A 118 0.68 22.47 11.03
CA LEU A 118 1.90 22.74 11.76
C LEU A 118 2.97 23.29 10.80
N VAL A 119 3.64 24.36 11.22
CA VAL A 119 4.83 24.87 10.53
C VAL A 119 5.92 23.80 10.55
N GLN A 120 6.43 23.43 9.37
CA GLN A 120 7.42 22.36 9.23
C GLN A 120 8.83 22.95 9.25
N THR A 121 9.49 22.93 10.41
CA THR A 121 10.86 23.44 10.57
C THR A 121 11.93 22.36 10.61
N LYS A 122 11.54 21.09 10.84
CA LYS A 122 12.49 19.98 11.03
C LYS A 122 13.21 19.64 9.73
N ARG A 123 14.54 19.43 9.78
CA ARG A 123 15.36 18.99 8.63
C ARG A 123 14.79 17.76 7.91
N ARG A 124 14.26 16.78 8.66
CA ARG A 124 13.60 15.59 8.11
C ARG A 124 12.35 15.92 7.28
N ALA A 125 11.59 16.93 7.67
CA ALA A 125 10.40 17.37 6.94
C ALA A 125 10.79 18.10 5.65
N LEU A 126 11.81 18.95 5.71
CA LEU A 126 12.28 19.82 4.61
C LEU A 126 13.21 19.14 3.59
N GLU A 127 13.69 17.93 3.88
CA GLU A 127 14.54 17.17 2.96
C GLU A 127 13.87 16.99 1.58
N LYS A 128 14.58 17.34 0.52
CA LYS A 128 14.16 17.13 -0.88
C LYS A 128 14.30 15.65 -1.24
N ILE A 129 13.26 15.07 -1.82
CA ILE A 129 13.24 13.64 -2.19
C ILE A 129 13.53 13.51 -3.68
N VAL A 130 14.58 12.77 -4.02
CA VAL A 130 14.87 12.32 -5.38
C VAL A 130 14.86 10.79 -5.36
N LEU A 131 13.93 10.20 -6.10
CA LEU A 131 13.77 8.74 -6.19
C LEU A 131 14.74 8.19 -7.24
N LYS A 132 15.44 7.11 -6.92
CA LYS A 132 16.36 6.42 -7.85
C LYS A 132 15.75 5.21 -8.53
N PHE A 133 14.78 4.57 -7.89
CA PHE A 133 14.17 3.35 -8.37
C PHE A 133 12.79 3.17 -7.74
N ILE A 134 11.85 2.65 -8.52
CA ILE A 134 10.51 2.27 -8.08
C ILE A 134 10.30 0.82 -8.48
N ASP A 135 9.96 -0.01 -7.50
CA ASP A 135 9.70 -1.44 -7.69
C ASP A 135 8.28 -1.67 -8.24
N THR A 136 8.21 -2.24 -9.44
CA THR A 136 6.99 -2.58 -10.19
C THR A 136 6.81 -4.09 -10.33
N THR A 137 7.51 -4.88 -9.52
CA THR A 137 7.29 -6.33 -9.43
C THR A 137 5.85 -6.66 -9.03
N SER A 138 5.37 -7.81 -9.52
CA SER A 138 4.05 -8.34 -9.13
C SER A 138 3.88 -8.38 -7.62
N LYS A 139 2.71 -7.89 -7.16
CA LYS A 139 2.28 -8.00 -5.75
C LYS A 139 1.32 -9.16 -5.52
N PHE A 140 1.05 -9.95 -6.56
CA PHE A 140 0.30 -11.20 -6.47
C PHE A 140 1.29 -12.36 -6.37
N GLY A 141 1.66 -12.71 -5.13
CA GLY A 141 2.74 -13.66 -4.84
C GLY A 141 4.11 -13.00 -4.76
N HIS A 142 5.17 -13.71 -5.13
CA HIS A 142 6.55 -13.21 -5.12
C HIS A 142 6.98 -12.75 -6.51
N GLY A 143 6.94 -11.44 -6.76
CA GLY A 143 7.38 -10.87 -8.03
C GLY A 143 8.91 -10.88 -8.20
N ARG A 144 9.37 -11.22 -9.41
CA ARG A 144 10.81 -11.32 -9.76
C ARG A 144 11.27 -10.33 -10.83
N PHE A 145 10.37 -9.91 -11.71
CA PHE A 145 10.66 -9.04 -12.85
C PHE A 145 9.93 -7.71 -12.68
N GLN A 146 10.53 -6.62 -13.16
CA GLN A 146 9.97 -5.27 -13.10
C GLN A 146 9.00 -5.01 -14.24
N THR A 147 9.31 -5.52 -15.44
CA THR A 147 8.47 -5.35 -16.65
C THR A 147 8.14 -6.68 -17.31
N ALA A 148 7.12 -6.67 -18.16
CA ALA A 148 6.73 -7.86 -18.93
C ALA A 148 7.77 -8.17 -20.01
N GLU A 149 8.43 -7.15 -20.53
CA GLU A 149 9.52 -7.26 -21.51
C GLU A 149 10.74 -7.94 -20.91
N GLU A 150 11.16 -7.51 -19.71
CA GLU A 150 12.25 -8.15 -18.96
C GLU A 150 11.95 -9.64 -18.71
N LYS A 151 10.71 -9.96 -18.29
CA LYS A 151 10.29 -11.35 -18.08
C LYS A 151 10.34 -12.18 -19.36
N LYS A 152 9.85 -11.64 -20.48
CA LYS A 152 9.86 -12.33 -21.78
C LYS A 152 11.29 -12.55 -22.28
N ALA A 153 12.15 -11.54 -22.15
CA ALA A 153 13.56 -11.64 -22.53
C ALA A 153 14.28 -12.71 -21.70
N PHE A 154 14.02 -12.79 -20.40
CA PHE A 154 14.61 -13.81 -19.53
C PHE A 154 14.08 -15.22 -19.81
N MET A 155 12.77 -15.39 -20.01
CA MET A 155 12.16 -16.72 -20.19
C MET A 155 12.32 -17.28 -21.60
N GLY A 156 12.53 -16.43 -22.61
CA GLY A 156 12.55 -16.85 -24.02
C GLY A 156 11.16 -17.26 -24.56
N PRO A 157 11.11 -17.86 -25.76
CA PRO A 157 9.85 -18.27 -26.39
C PRO A 157 9.22 -19.47 -25.65
N LEU A 158 7.98 -19.30 -25.17
CA LEU A 158 7.23 -20.38 -24.54
C LEU A 158 6.38 -21.14 -25.55
N LYS A 159 5.89 -22.33 -25.17
CA LYS A 159 5.01 -23.17 -26.01
C LYS A 159 3.80 -22.40 -26.54
N LYS A 160 3.12 -21.64 -25.67
CA LYS A 160 1.95 -20.83 -26.06
C LYS A 160 2.27 -19.74 -27.09
N ASP A 161 3.48 -19.19 -27.04
CA ASP A 161 3.88 -18.12 -27.95
C ASP A 161 4.22 -18.70 -29.33
N ARG A 162 4.71 -19.96 -29.38
CA ARG A 162 4.94 -20.69 -30.64
C ARG A 162 3.62 -21.05 -31.33
N ILE A 163 2.68 -21.62 -30.58
CA ILE A 163 1.34 -21.97 -31.09
C ILE A 163 0.64 -20.72 -31.62
N ALA A 164 0.64 -19.62 -30.87
CA ALA A 164 0.03 -18.37 -31.32
C ALA A 164 0.65 -17.83 -32.62
N LYS A 165 1.96 -18.02 -32.83
CA LYS A 165 2.62 -17.62 -34.09
C LYS A 165 2.21 -18.51 -35.26
N GLU A 166 2.12 -19.82 -35.03
CA GLU A 166 1.68 -20.81 -36.02
C GLU A 166 0.21 -20.59 -36.43
N GLU A 167 -0.65 -20.13 -35.52
CA GLU A 167 -2.06 -19.80 -35.80
C GLU A 167 -2.23 -18.48 -36.58
N THR A 168 -1.32 -17.52 -36.40
CA THR A 168 -1.37 -16.22 -37.09
C THR A 168 -0.67 -16.20 -38.45
N ALA A 169 0.10 -17.25 -38.78
CA ALA A 169 0.83 -17.41 -40.03
C ALA A 169 -0.05 -18.09 -41.09
#